data_AF-A0A1I4XMA8-F1
#
_entry.id   AF-A0A1I4XMA8-F1
#
_cell.length_a   1.000
_cell.length_b   1.000
_cell.length_c   1.000
_cell.angle_alpha   90.00
_cell.angle_beta   90.00
_cell.angle_gamma   90.00
#
_symmetry.space_group_name_H-M   'P 1'
#
loop_
_entity.id
_entity.type
_entity.pdbx_description
1 polymer ?
#
loop_
_entity_poly.entity_id
_entity_poly.type
_entity_poly.pdbx_seq_one_letter_code
_entity_poly.pdbx_strand_id
1 'polypeptide(L)'
;MFAYVVKHIITSQIIIYTIRCLLGFLIGYFLMMQFPKFELFWTLLSIILVISPEGKDSQKLTIDRVRSNFIGSIVGLLCHLIYSTNLYVLIGGIISTVIICYLFKVMNMSRVAIVAFLIVMLQSHSLDESIAPIFRFLTVAGGCLIGLTITVSTSIVIKKLRKHYNINSLSKI
;
A
#
# COMPACT_ATOMS: atom_id res chain seq x y z
N MET A 1 -35.64 2.31 -6.99
CA MET A 1 -34.74 3.35 -6.43
C MET A 1 -33.38 2.78 -5.99
N PHE A 2 -33.34 1.76 -5.13
CA PHE A 2 -32.09 1.14 -4.64
C PHE A 2 -31.16 0.62 -5.76
N ALA A 3 -31.69 -0.05 -6.77
CA ALA A 3 -30.89 -0.55 -7.91
C ALA A 3 -30.25 0.56 -8.76
N TYR A 4 -30.86 1.75 -8.81
CA TYR A 4 -30.30 2.89 -9.55
C TYR A 4 -29.13 3.53 -8.79
N VAL A 5 -29.26 3.65 -7.47
CA VAL A 5 -28.20 4.12 -6.57
C VAL A 5 -27.01 3.14 -6.59
N VAL A 6 -27.27 1.84 -6.48
CA VAL A 6 -26.25 0.79 -6.58
C VAL A 6 -25.54 0.82 -7.94
N LYS A 7 -26.27 1.03 -9.03
CA LYS A 7 -25.69 1.18 -10.37
C LYS A 7 -24.79 2.42 -10.47
N HIS A 8 -25.21 3.56 -9.92
CA HIS A 8 -24.42 4.80 -9.92
C HIS A 8 -23.12 4.67 -9.09
N ILE A 9 -23.21 4.02 -7.92
CA ILE A 9 -22.07 3.73 -7.05
C ILE A 9 -21.05 2.79 -7.74
N ILE A 10 -21.53 1.76 -8.43
CA ILE A 10 -20.69 0.77 -9.14
C ILE A 10 -20.00 1.38 -10.37
N THR A 11 -20.57 2.43 -10.96
CA THR A 11 -20.00 3.08 -12.15
C THR A 11 -18.96 4.14 -11.80
N SER A 12 -19.07 4.80 -10.63
CA SER A 12 -18.15 5.88 -10.25
C SER A 12 -16.86 5.34 -9.60
N GLN A 13 -15.72 5.54 -10.27
CA GLN A 13 -14.40 5.17 -9.76
C GLN A 13 -14.05 5.90 -8.45
N ILE A 14 -14.48 7.16 -8.34
CA ILE A 14 -14.23 7.99 -7.16
C ILE A 14 -14.92 7.38 -5.94
N ILE A 15 -16.20 6.99 -6.05
CA ILE A 15 -16.96 6.43 -4.93
C ILE A 15 -16.34 5.11 -4.48
N ILE A 16 -15.97 4.24 -5.43
CA ILE A 16 -15.30 2.96 -5.12
C ILE A 16 -13.99 3.21 -4.39
N TYR A 17 -13.18 4.16 -4.86
CA TYR A 17 -11.92 4.51 -4.23
C TYR A 17 -12.11 5.08 -2.83
N THR A 18 -13.04 6.03 -2.65
CA THR A 18 -13.37 6.60 -1.34
C THR A 18 -13.80 5.51 -0.35
N ILE A 19 -14.65 4.57 -0.77
CA ILE A 19 -15.06 3.44 0.08
C ILE A 19 -13.85 2.58 0.47
N ARG A 20 -12.94 2.27 -0.47
CA ARG A 20 -11.72 1.50 -0.18
C ARG A 20 -10.82 2.23 0.83
N CYS A 21 -10.62 3.53 0.64
CA CYS A 21 -9.83 4.35 1.56
C CYS A 21 -10.46 4.42 2.95
N LEU A 22 -11.78 4.60 3.04
CA LEU A 22 -12.50 4.61 4.32
C LEU A 22 -12.40 3.25 5.02
N LEU A 23 -12.60 2.14 4.30
CA LEU A 23 -12.42 0.79 4.86
C LEU A 23 -10.98 0.56 5.33
N GLY A 24 -10.00 0.95 4.53
CA GLY A 24 -8.58 0.86 4.88
C GLY A 24 -8.24 1.66 6.12
N PHE A 25 -8.75 2.90 6.21
CA PHE A 25 -8.57 3.75 7.36
C PHE A 25 -9.22 3.16 8.61
N LEU A 26 -10.47 2.72 8.53
CA LEU A 26 -11.19 2.13 9.66
C LEU A 26 -10.48 0.88 10.20
N ILE A 27 -10.03 -0.02 9.31
CA ILE A 27 -9.29 -1.23 9.70
C ILE A 27 -7.95 -0.85 10.33
N GLY A 28 -7.17 0.01 9.68
CA GLY A 28 -5.87 0.43 10.20
C GLY A 28 -5.95 1.18 11.53
N TYR A 29 -6.94 2.06 11.69
CA TYR A 29 -7.19 2.81 12.92
C TYR A 29 -7.65 1.88 14.06
N PHE A 30 -8.55 0.94 13.76
CA PHE A 30 -8.97 -0.07 14.74
C PHE A 30 -7.80 -0.93 15.22
N LEU A 31 -6.94 -1.39 14.29
CA LEU A 31 -5.71 -2.11 14.63
C LEU A 31 -4.80 -1.26 15.54
N MET A 32 -4.63 0.02 15.22
CA MET A 32 -3.83 0.96 16.01
C MET A 32 -4.35 1.12 17.45
N MET A 33 -5.67 1.14 17.64
CA MET A 33 -6.28 1.19 18.98
C MET A 33 -6.09 -0.10 19.78
N GLN A 34 -6.17 -1.26 19.12
CA GLN A 34 -6.01 -2.57 19.78
C GLN A 34 -4.56 -2.88 20.16
N PHE A 35 -3.61 -2.37 19.37
CA PHE A 35 -2.19 -2.71 19.49
C PHE A 35 -1.31 -1.45 19.52
N PRO A 36 -1.48 -0.57 20.52
CA PRO A 36 -0.78 0.73 20.59
C PRO A 36 0.74 0.59 20.73
N LYS A 37 1.23 -0.59 21.14
CA LYS A 37 2.66 -0.87 21.32
C LYS A 37 3.44 -1.09 20.01
N PHE A 38 2.77 -1.28 18.87
CA PHE A 38 3.40 -1.77 17.63
C PHE A 38 3.64 -0.70 16.55
N GLU A 39 3.75 0.60 16.90
CA GLU A 39 3.92 1.71 15.93
C GLU A 39 3.00 1.58 14.69
N LEU A 40 1.74 1.15 14.87
CA LEU A 40 0.82 0.79 13.76
C LEU A 40 0.40 1.96 12.87
N PHE A 41 0.86 3.17 13.18
CA PHE A 41 0.84 4.31 12.26
C PHE A 41 1.40 3.94 10.88
N TRP A 42 2.49 3.16 10.82
CA TRP A 42 3.10 2.73 9.56
C TRP A 42 2.25 1.74 8.79
N THR A 43 1.56 0.85 9.50
CA THR A 43 0.58 -0.06 8.91
C THR A 43 -0.55 0.73 8.26
N LEU A 44 -1.10 1.73 8.95
CA LEU A 44 -2.14 2.61 8.40
C LEU A 44 -1.64 3.35 7.15
N LEU A 45 -0.44 3.95 7.23
CA LEU A 45 0.16 4.67 6.10
C LEU A 45 0.35 3.75 4.88
N SER A 46 0.85 2.54 5.11
CA SER A 46 1.07 1.54 4.07
C SER A 46 -0.25 1.04 3.43
N ILE A 47 -1.30 0.83 4.22
CA ILE A 47 -2.64 0.49 3.71
C ILE A 47 -3.08 1.54 2.68
N ILE A 48 -3.01 2.83 3.04
CA ILE A 48 -3.46 3.92 2.18
C ILE A 48 -2.57 4.07 0.94
N LEU A 49 -1.24 3.95 1.09
CA LEU A 49 -0.28 4.01 -0.03
C LEU A 49 -0.53 2.95 -1.11
N VAL A 50 -0.99 1.77 -0.69
CA VAL A 50 -1.18 0.63 -1.57
C VAL A 50 -2.51 0.71 -2.33
N ILE A 51 -3.57 1.23 -1.71
CA ILE A 51 -4.90 1.36 -2.34
C ILE A 51 -4.83 2.26 -3.59
N SER A 52 -5.37 1.79 -4.72
CA SER A 52 -5.36 2.52 -6.00
C SER A 52 -6.74 3.05 -6.43
N PRO A 53 -6.83 4.29 -6.96
CA PRO A 53 -8.07 4.83 -7.52
C PRO A 53 -8.48 4.24 -8.88
N GLU A 54 -7.59 3.56 -9.61
CA GLU A 54 -7.84 3.17 -11.00
C GLU A 54 -8.67 1.90 -11.16
N GLY A 55 -9.95 1.98 -11.53
CA GLY A 55 -10.89 0.83 -11.54
C GLY A 55 -10.46 -0.47 -12.22
N LYS A 56 -10.13 -0.42 -13.53
CA LYS A 56 -9.86 -1.63 -14.33
C LYS A 56 -8.49 -2.25 -14.02
N ASP A 57 -7.47 -1.41 -13.77
CA ASP A 57 -6.10 -1.85 -13.45
C ASP A 57 -5.78 -1.81 -11.95
N SER A 58 -6.76 -1.51 -11.09
CA SER A 58 -6.54 -1.31 -9.65
C SER A 58 -5.82 -2.48 -9.00
N GLN A 59 -6.13 -3.71 -9.39
CA GLN A 59 -5.49 -4.90 -8.82
C GLN A 59 -4.01 -4.98 -9.21
N LYS A 60 -3.68 -4.81 -10.48
CA LYS A 60 -2.30 -4.85 -10.96
C LYS A 60 -1.48 -3.72 -10.33
N LEU A 61 -2.03 -2.51 -10.33
CA LEU A 61 -1.39 -1.33 -9.76
C LEU A 61 -1.16 -1.47 -8.25
N THR A 62 -2.12 -2.04 -7.53
CA THR A 62 -1.98 -2.34 -6.10
C THR A 62 -0.89 -3.38 -5.86
N ILE A 63 -0.83 -4.44 -6.67
CA ILE A 63 0.23 -5.46 -6.58
C ILE A 63 1.61 -4.85 -6.86
N ASP A 64 1.72 -3.99 -7.87
CA ASP A 64 2.97 -3.30 -8.19
C ASP A 64 3.41 -2.39 -7.04
N ARG A 65 2.46 -1.68 -6.39
CA ARG A 65 2.75 -0.89 -5.18
C ARG A 65 3.14 -1.73 -3.99
N VAL A 66 2.52 -2.89 -3.78
CA VAL A 66 2.92 -3.85 -2.74
C VAL A 66 4.37 -4.27 -2.99
N ARG A 67 4.69 -4.74 -4.20
CA ARG A 67 6.06 -5.15 -4.56
C ARG A 67 7.07 -4.04 -4.35
N SER A 68 6.76 -2.82 -4.78
CA SER A 68 7.64 -1.66 -4.59
C SER A 68 7.81 -1.28 -3.12
N ASN A 69 6.76 -1.32 -2.30
CA ASN A 69 6.88 -1.10 -0.85
C ASN A 69 7.75 -2.17 -0.18
N PHE A 70 7.60 -3.44 -0.57
CA PHE A 70 8.46 -4.52 -0.09
C PHE A 70 9.92 -4.30 -0.49
N ILE A 71 10.20 -3.93 -1.75
CA ILE A 71 11.56 -3.62 -2.20
C ILE A 71 12.16 -2.49 -1.35
N GLY A 72 11.46 -1.36 -1.21
CA GLY A 72 11.95 -0.22 -0.44
C GLY A 72 12.20 -0.56 1.03
N SER A 73 11.26 -1.26 1.67
CA SER A 73 11.39 -1.64 3.08
C SER A 73 12.50 -2.67 3.34
N ILE A 74 12.71 -3.62 2.42
CA ILE A 74 13.84 -4.58 2.49
C ILE A 74 15.17 -3.84 2.32
N VAL A 75 15.27 -2.94 1.34
CA VAL A 75 16.50 -2.15 1.14
C VAL A 75 16.79 -1.29 2.37
N GLY A 76 15.77 -0.66 2.96
CA GLY A 76 15.92 0.11 4.19
C GLY A 76 16.40 -0.75 5.36
N LEU A 77 15.84 -1.96 5.52
CA LEU A 77 16.27 -2.91 6.54
C LEU A 77 17.73 -3.34 6.33
N LEU A 78 18.11 -3.69 5.10
CA LEU A 78 19.49 -4.09 4.77
C LEU A 78 20.48 -2.95 4.99
N CYS A 79 20.15 -1.72 4.57
CA CYS A 79 20.98 -0.55 4.80
C CYS A 79 21.21 -0.29 6.29
N HIS A 80 20.17 -0.44 7.12
CA HIS A 80 20.30 -0.30 8.57
C HIS A 80 21.25 -1.32 9.19
N LEU A 81 21.16 -2.58 8.76
CA LEU A 81 21.96 -3.67 9.34
C LEU A 81 23.45 -3.52 9.05
N ILE A 82 23.81 -2.82 7.97
CA ILE A 82 25.21 -2.65 7.55
C ILE A 82 25.81 -1.36 8.14
N TYR A 83 25.04 -0.26 8.19
CA TYR A 83 25.53 1.04 8.66
C TYR A 83 24.47 1.84 9.43
N SER A 84 24.92 2.65 10.39
CA SER A 84 24.08 3.65 11.05
C SER A 84 23.56 4.69 10.06
N THR A 85 22.38 5.25 10.31
CA THR A 85 21.74 6.24 9.43
C THR A 85 22.66 7.45 9.20
N ASN A 86 23.19 7.56 7.98
CA ASN A 86 24.02 8.67 7.51
C ASN A 86 23.52 9.10 6.12
N LEU A 87 23.71 10.36 5.77
CA LEU A 87 23.38 10.93 4.46
C LEU A 87 23.95 10.09 3.30
N TYR A 88 25.18 9.57 3.41
CA TYR A 88 25.77 8.71 2.37
C TYR A 88 25.01 7.38 2.21
N VAL A 89 24.57 6.78 3.32
CA VAL A 89 23.78 5.53 3.32
C VAL A 89 22.40 5.79 2.74
N LEU A 90 21.79 6.93 3.03
CA LEU A 90 20.50 7.34 2.45
C LEU A 90 20.59 7.52 0.93
N ILE A 91 21.60 8.25 0.44
CA ILE A 91 21.82 8.43 -1.01
C ILE A 91 22.08 7.07 -1.68
N GLY A 92 22.96 6.26 -1.10
CA GLY A 92 23.26 4.92 -1.60
C GLY A 92 22.01 4.03 -1.64
N GLY A 93 21.21 4.03 -0.57
CA GLY A 93 19.99 3.25 -0.48
C GLY A 93 18.91 3.70 -1.47
N ILE A 94 18.78 5.00 -1.76
CA ILE A 94 17.89 5.49 -2.83
C ILE A 94 18.34 4.94 -4.20
N ILE A 95 19.63 5.05 -4.51
CA ILE A 95 20.20 4.55 -5.77
C ILE A 95 19.97 3.04 -5.88
N SER A 96 20.28 2.27 -4.84
CA SER A 96 20.05 0.83 -4.78
C SER A 96 18.57 0.47 -4.94
N THR A 97 17.66 1.21 -4.30
CA THR A 97 16.21 1.00 -4.41
C THR A 97 15.74 1.17 -5.86
N VAL A 98 16.23 2.21 -6.56
CA VAL A 98 15.89 2.45 -7.97
C VAL A 98 16.44 1.33 -8.87
N ILE A 99 17.69 0.92 -8.67
CA ILE A 99 18.32 -0.17 -9.44
C ILE A 99 17.53 -1.47 -9.23
N ILE A 100 17.16 -1.80 -7.99
CA ILE A 100 16.36 -2.99 -7.69
C ILE A 100 14.97 -2.87 -8.34
N CYS A 101 14.31 -1.71 -8.27
CA CYS A 101 13.03 -1.50 -8.97
C CYS A 101 13.14 -1.70 -10.48
N TYR A 102 14.27 -1.34 -11.09
CA TYR A 102 14.57 -1.59 -12.49
C TYR A 102 14.68 -3.08 -12.79
N LEU A 103 15.46 -3.83 -11.99
CA LEU A 103 15.65 -5.28 -12.14
C LEU A 103 14.32 -6.06 -11.99
N PHE A 104 13.45 -5.64 -11.06
CA PHE A 104 12.14 -6.25 -10.84
C PHE A 104 11.04 -5.76 -11.80
N LYS A 105 11.38 -4.90 -12.78
CA LYS A 105 10.44 -4.32 -13.77
C LYS A 105 9.26 -3.56 -13.16
N VAL A 106 9.46 -2.90 -12.00
CA VAL A 106 8.45 -2.11 -11.28
C VAL A 106 8.78 -0.61 -11.27
N MET A 107 9.46 -0.11 -12.31
CA MET A 107 9.92 1.28 -12.41
C MET A 107 8.81 2.33 -12.29
N ASN A 108 7.60 2.03 -12.76
CA ASN A 108 6.43 2.91 -12.64
C ASN A 108 6.09 3.23 -11.17
N MET A 109 6.52 2.39 -10.23
CA MET A 109 6.29 2.51 -8.79
C MET A 109 7.57 2.78 -7.98
N SER A 110 8.67 3.17 -8.64
CA SER A 110 9.94 3.52 -8.01
C SER A 110 9.80 4.58 -6.92
N ARG A 111 8.96 5.60 -7.12
CA ARG A 111 8.66 6.63 -6.11
C ARG A 111 8.10 6.04 -4.81
N VAL A 112 7.21 5.05 -4.94
CA VAL A 112 6.59 4.37 -3.80
C VAL A 112 7.64 3.54 -3.05
N ALA A 113 8.56 2.88 -3.77
CA ALA A 113 9.66 2.15 -3.16
C ALA A 113 10.61 3.07 -2.39
N ILE A 114 10.97 4.23 -2.95
CA ILE A 114 11.81 5.22 -2.28
C ILE A 114 11.13 5.71 -0.99
N VAL A 115 9.83 6.02 -1.03
CA VAL A 115 9.08 6.41 0.18
C VAL A 115 9.13 5.32 1.24
N ALA A 116 8.92 4.05 0.87
CA ALA A 116 9.01 2.92 1.80
C ALA A 116 10.42 2.75 2.40
N PHE A 117 11.46 2.95 1.60
CA PHE A 117 12.86 2.98 2.07
C PHE A 117 13.08 4.07 3.12
N LEU A 118 12.63 5.30 2.83
CA LEU A 118 12.78 6.44 3.73
C LEU A 118 12.00 6.24 5.03
N ILE A 119 10.80 5.67 4.97
CA ILE A 119 9.99 5.33 6.16
C ILE A 119 10.78 4.42 7.12
N VAL A 120 11.44 3.39 6.59
CA VAL A 120 12.24 2.47 7.41
C VAL A 120 13.46 3.19 8.00
N MET A 121 14.12 4.06 7.23
CA MET A 121 15.41 4.67 7.59
C MET A 121 15.36 5.96 8.43
N LEU A 122 14.41 6.88 8.17
CA LEU A 122 14.48 8.25 8.68
C LEU A 122 13.78 8.50 10.01
N GLN A 123 12.83 7.67 10.43
CA GLN A 123 12.10 7.96 11.67
C GLN A 123 12.87 7.43 12.89
N SER A 124 13.00 8.20 13.97
CA SER A 124 13.76 7.82 15.17
C SER A 124 12.94 7.86 16.47
N HIS A 125 11.61 7.86 16.39
CA HIS A 125 10.82 8.45 17.47
C HIS A 125 10.28 7.54 18.60
N SER A 126 10.62 6.25 18.73
CA SER A 126 10.01 5.48 19.86
C SER A 126 10.71 4.20 20.31
N LEU A 127 11.28 3.44 19.38
CA LEU A 127 11.84 2.12 19.66
C LEU A 127 13.37 2.16 19.70
N ASP A 128 13.99 1.26 20.48
CA ASP A 128 15.44 0.99 20.44
C ASP A 128 15.91 0.95 18.99
N GLU A 129 16.93 1.76 18.66
CA GLU A 129 17.37 2.01 17.29
C GLU A 129 17.65 0.72 16.50
N SER A 130 18.03 -0.36 17.21
CA SER A 130 18.37 -1.65 16.62
C SER A 130 17.15 -2.50 16.20
N ILE A 131 15.99 -2.40 16.88
CA ILE A 131 14.82 -3.25 16.60
C ILE A 131 13.76 -2.51 15.77
N ALA A 132 13.78 -1.18 15.79
CA ALA A 132 12.82 -0.33 15.08
C ALA A 132 12.66 -0.68 13.57
N PRO A 133 13.73 -0.94 12.79
CA PRO A 133 13.60 -1.21 11.36
C PRO A 133 12.89 -2.54 11.05
N ILE A 134 13.06 -3.55 11.90
CA ILE A 134 12.41 -4.85 11.76
C ILE A 134 10.92 -4.69 12.00
N PHE A 135 10.52 -3.99 13.07
CA PHE A 135 9.12 -3.69 13.33
C PHE A 135 8.49 -2.86 12.20
N ARG A 136 9.24 -1.92 11.61
CA ARG A 136 8.77 -1.14 10.47
C ARG A 136 8.58 -1.99 9.22
N PHE A 137 9.52 -2.88 8.92
CA PHE A 137 9.35 -3.83 7.83
C PHE A 137 8.07 -4.66 8.03
N LEU A 138 7.84 -5.18 9.23
CA LEU A 138 6.65 -5.98 9.55
C LEU A 138 5.34 -5.17 9.48
N THR A 139 5.33 -3.95 10.00
CA THR A 139 4.14 -3.08 9.98
C THR A 139 3.79 -2.62 8.56
N VAL A 140 4.80 -2.27 7.76
CA VAL A 140 4.64 -1.95 6.33
C VAL A 140 4.18 -3.17 5.55
N ALA A 141 4.79 -4.34 5.77
CA ALA A 141 4.36 -5.60 5.14
C ALA A 141 2.90 -5.94 5.48
N GLY A 142 2.53 -5.82 6.76
CA GLY A 142 1.16 -6.02 7.23
C GLY A 142 0.18 -5.04 6.59
N GLY A 143 0.53 -3.76 6.49
CA GLY A 143 -0.30 -2.75 5.84
C GLY A 143 -0.50 -3.02 4.34
N CYS A 144 0.56 -3.47 3.65
CA CYS A 144 0.48 -3.89 2.25
C CYS A 144 -0.48 -5.05 2.05
N LEU A 145 -0.44 -6.07 2.91
CA LEU A 145 -1.32 -7.23 2.85
C LEU A 145 -2.79 -6.86 3.10
N ILE A 146 -3.05 -6.00 4.08
CA ILE A 146 -4.40 -5.50 4.38
C ILE A 146 -4.94 -4.68 3.20
N GLY A 147 -4.15 -3.73 2.68
CA GLY A 147 -4.54 -2.89 1.54
C GLY A 147 -4.83 -3.70 0.27
N LEU A 148 -4.02 -4.74 0.01
CA LEU A 148 -4.26 -5.69 -1.08
C LEU A 148 -5.57 -6.46 -0.86
N THR A 149 -5.79 -6.97 0.35
CA THR A 149 -7.00 -7.73 0.69
C THR A 149 -8.26 -6.89 0.49
N ILE A 150 -8.28 -5.64 0.94
CA ILE A 150 -9.40 -4.72 0.76
C ILE A 150 -9.66 -4.47 -0.73
N THR A 151 -8.60 -4.22 -1.49
CA THR A 151 -8.71 -3.93 -2.93
C THR A 151 -9.24 -5.14 -3.70
N VAL A 152 -8.73 -6.34 -3.41
CA VAL A 152 -9.14 -7.57 -4.08
C VAL A 152 -10.57 -7.93 -3.72
N SER A 153 -10.91 -7.93 -2.42
CA SER A 153 -12.27 -8.22 -1.93
C SER A 153 -13.30 -7.25 -2.53
N THR A 154 -13.03 -5.95 -2.50
CA THR A 154 -13.92 -4.94 -3.10
C THR A 154 -14.07 -5.14 -4.61
N SER A 155 -12.98 -5.48 -5.32
CA SER A 155 -13.02 -5.75 -6.76
C SER A 155 -13.86 -6.99 -7.10
N ILE A 156 -13.75 -8.05 -6.31
CA ILE A 156 -14.55 -9.28 -6.47
C ILE A 156 -16.03 -8.99 -6.25
N VAL A 157 -16.37 -8.25 -5.17
CA VAL A 157 -17.75 -7.86 -4.86
C VAL A 157 -18.34 -7.01 -6.00
N ILE A 158 -17.59 -6.02 -6.51
CA ILE A 158 -18.03 -5.19 -7.63
C ILE A 158 -18.24 -6.02 -8.91
N LYS A 159 -17.30 -6.94 -9.24
CA LYS A 159 -17.45 -7.84 -10.39
C LYS A 159 -18.70 -8.73 -10.26
N LYS A 160 -18.96 -9.26 -9.06
CA LYS A 160 -20.14 -10.10 -8.77
C LYS A 160 -21.44 -9.31 -8.87
N LEU A 161 -21.49 -8.10 -8.32
CA LEU A 161 -22.64 -7.20 -8.42
C LEU A 161 -22.91 -6.78 -9.87
N ARG A 162 -21.86 -6.43 -10.64
CA ARG A 162 -21.98 -6.07 -12.05
C ARG A 162 -22.58 -7.20 -12.90
N LYS A 163 -22.18 -8.45 -12.61
CA LYS A 163 -22.76 -9.66 -13.24
C LYS A 163 -24.22 -9.87 -12.85
N HIS A 164 -24.55 -9.67 -11.57
CA HIS A 164 -25.92 -9.85 -11.06
C HIS A 164 -26.91 -8.83 -11.62
N TYR A 165 -26.49 -7.56 -11.81
CA TYR A 165 -27.31 -6.51 -12.41
C TYR A 165 -27.21 -6.43 -13.95
N ASN A 166 -26.57 -7.41 -14.61
CA ASN A 166 -26.44 -7.52 -16.06
C ASN A 166 -25.87 -6.26 -16.77
N ILE A 167 -24.96 -5.53 -16.11
CA ILE A 167 -24.37 -4.28 -16.60
C ILE A 167 -23.14 -4.58 -17.49
N ASN A 168 -23.26 -5.57 -18.38
CA ASN A 168 -22.17 -6.03 -19.24
C ASN A 168 -22.11 -5.33 -20.61
N SER A 169 -23.07 -4.47 -20.98
CA SER A 169 -23.08 -3.83 -22.31
C SER A 169 -22.44 -2.43 -22.42
N LEU A 170 -21.95 -1.81 -21.33
CA LEU A 170 -21.53 -0.39 -21.35
C LEU A 170 -20.13 -0.11 -20.75
N SER A 171 -19.11 -0.92 -21.06
CA SER A 171 -17.72 -0.44 -20.87
C SER A 171 -16.75 -0.89 -21.96
N LYS A 172 -17.17 -0.67 -23.21
CA LYS A 172 -16.28 -0.34 -24.32
C LYS A 172 -16.40 1.16 -24.60
N ILE A 173 -16.08 1.97 -23.59
CA ILE A 173 -15.66 3.36 -23.72
C ILE A 173 -14.55 3.52 -22.69
#